data_AF-A0A2E0CS53-F1
#
_entry.id   AF-A0A2E0CS53-F1
#
_cell.length_a   1.000
_cell.length_b   1.000
_cell.length_c   1.000
_cell.angle_alpha   90.00
_cell.angle_beta   90.00
_cell.angle_gamma   90.00
#
_symmetry.space_group_name_H-M   'P 1'
#
loop_
_entity.id
_entity.type
_entity.pdbx_description
1 polymer ?
#
loop_
_entity_poly.entity_id
_entity_poly.type
_entity_poly.pdbx_seq_one_letter_code
_entity_poly.pdbx_strand_id
1 'polypeptide(L)' 'MPPLPKKKHTRARKGNRNAHNAVSLPSIALNCPRCPTTHVQPHRACTQCGYYNGRILPGNWPVQLDEEVTTQTT' A
#
# COMPACT_ATOMS: atom_id res chain seq x y z
N MET A 1 12.67 -21.09 39.72
CA MET A 1 12.81 -19.62 39.56
C MET A 1 12.98 -19.32 38.07
N PRO A 2 12.35 -18.27 37.53
CA PRO A 2 12.58 -17.85 36.14
C PRO A 2 13.98 -17.25 35.95
N PRO A 3 14.57 -17.34 34.75
CA PRO A 3 15.90 -16.77 34.47
C PRO A 3 15.84 -15.23 34.46
N LEU A 4 16.53 -14.60 35.42
CA LEU A 4 16.62 -13.14 35.53
C LEU A 4 17.93 -12.62 34.90
N PRO A 5 17.93 -11.53 34.12
CA PRO A 5 19.16 -10.94 33.58
C PRO A 5 20.08 -10.44 34.70
N LYS A 6 21.27 -11.04 34.82
CA LYS A 6 22.25 -10.74 35.87
C LYS A 6 22.78 -9.29 35.86
N LYS A 7 22.75 -8.61 34.71
CA LYS A 7 23.22 -7.23 34.52
C LYS A 7 22.40 -6.52 33.43
N LYS A 8 22.27 -5.19 33.53
CA LYS A 8 21.68 -4.32 32.49
C LYS A 8 22.50 -4.42 31.19
N HIS A 9 21.81 -4.46 30.03
CA HIS A 9 22.47 -4.36 28.73
C HIS A 9 23.09 -2.97 28.53
N THR A 10 24.31 -2.92 28.00
CA THR A 10 24.98 -1.65 27.66
C THR A 10 24.26 -0.94 26.50
N ARG A 11 24.46 0.39 26.39
CA ARG A 11 23.91 1.19 25.28
C ARG A 11 24.30 0.60 23.91
N ALA A 12 25.57 0.21 23.76
CA ALA A 12 26.06 -0.47 22.56
C ALA A 12 25.33 -1.79 22.26
N ARG A 13 25.15 -2.70 23.24
CA ARG A 13 24.41 -3.95 23.01
C ARG A 13 22.93 -3.71 22.66
N LYS A 14 22.29 -2.68 23.22
CA LYS A 14 20.92 -2.30 22.81
C LYS A 14 20.90 -1.76 21.38
N GLY A 15 21.88 -0.91 21.02
CA GLY A 15 22.03 -0.35 19.67
C GLY A 15 22.21 -1.43 18.61
N ASN A 16 23.23 -2.29 18.76
CA ASN A 16 23.54 -3.35 17.79
C ASN A 16 22.36 -4.31 17.59
N ARG A 17 21.66 -4.71 18.67
CA ARG A 17 20.46 -5.56 18.55
C ARG A 17 19.33 -4.86 17.80
N ASN A 18 19.16 -3.55 17.98
CA ASN A 18 18.14 -2.77 17.30
C ASN A 18 18.52 -2.37 15.86
N ALA A 19 19.77 -2.58 15.42
CA ALA A 19 20.24 -2.18 14.09
C ALA A 19 19.50 -2.89 12.93
N HIS A 20 18.99 -4.10 13.18
CA HIS A 20 18.19 -4.86 12.20
C HIS A 20 16.69 -4.48 12.22
N ASN A 21 16.25 -3.65 13.17
CA ASN A 21 14.83 -3.27 13.33
C ASN A 21 14.48 -2.03 12.48
N ALA A 22 14.97 -1.97 11.25
CA ALA A 22 14.60 -0.94 10.29
C ALA A 22 13.28 -1.32 9.60
N VAL A 23 12.33 -0.39 9.54
CA VAL A 23 11.07 -0.57 8.81
C VAL A 23 11.25 -0.04 7.38
N SER A 24 11.24 -0.94 6.41
CA SER A 24 11.25 -0.58 4.98
C SER A 24 9.83 -0.28 4.50
N LEU A 25 9.69 0.73 3.64
CA LEU A 25 8.45 0.96 2.91
C LEU A 25 8.18 -0.22 1.94
N PRO A 26 6.91 -0.62 1.74
CA PRO A 26 6.57 -1.64 0.75
C PRO A 26 6.82 -1.12 -0.66
N SER A 27 7.08 -2.03 -1.61
CA SER A 27 7.17 -1.68 -3.01
C SER A 27 5.83 -1.11 -3.51
N ILE A 28 5.88 0.10 -4.05
CA ILE A 28 4.76 0.76 -4.70
C ILE A 28 4.96 0.61 -6.21
N ALA A 29 3.95 0.09 -6.91
CA ALA A 29 3.96 0.04 -8.37
C ALA A 29 3.40 1.34 -8.97
N LEU A 30 3.70 1.54 -10.26
CA LEU A 30 3.25 2.68 -11.03
C LEU A 30 1.71 2.75 -11.12
N ASN A 31 1.21 3.95 -11.39
CA ASN A 31 -0.21 4.34 -11.38
C ASN A 31 -1.16 3.31 -12.02
N CYS A 32 -2.34 3.13 -11.43
CA CYS A 32 -3.38 2.28 -12.00
C CYS A 32 -3.82 2.81 -13.39
N PRO A 33 -3.95 1.96 -14.42
CA PRO A 33 -4.31 2.41 -15.77
C PRO A 33 -5.71 3.01 -15.90
N ARG A 34 -6.57 2.87 -14.87
CA ARG A 34 -7.93 3.46 -14.82
C ARG A 34 -8.04 4.66 -13.87
N CYS A 35 -7.13 4.81 -12.90
CA CYS A 35 -7.12 5.96 -12.00
C CYS A 35 -5.66 6.41 -11.72
N PRO A 36 -5.22 7.56 -12.27
CA PRO A 36 -3.85 8.05 -12.09
C PRO A 36 -3.56 8.50 -10.64
N THR A 37 -4.59 8.62 -9.81
CA THR A 37 -4.56 9.20 -8.46
C THR A 37 -4.10 8.27 -7.35
N THR A 38 -4.06 6.94 -7.56
CA THR A 38 -3.64 5.99 -6.52
C THR A 38 -2.47 5.11 -6.93
N HIS A 39 -1.45 5.16 -6.08
CA HIS A 39 -0.33 4.23 -6.03
C HIS A 39 -0.81 2.85 -5.54
N VAL A 40 -0.59 1.80 -6.34
CA VAL A 40 -1.07 0.45 -6.03
C VAL A 40 0.12 -0.45 -5.69
N GLN A 41 -0.01 -1.32 -4.69
CA GLN A 41 0.99 -2.37 -4.43
C GLN A 41 0.92 -3.45 -5.52
N PRO A 42 2.05 -4.02 -5.97
CA PRO A 42 2.04 -5.10 -6.94
C PRO A 42 1.19 -6.29 -6.43
N HIS A 43 0.47 -6.94 -7.35
CA HIS A 43 -0.45 -8.06 -7.08
C HIS A 43 -1.66 -7.73 -6.16
N ARG A 44 -1.98 -6.44 -5.93
CA ARG A 44 -3.24 -6.02 -5.29
C ARG A 44 -4.17 -5.32 -6.29
N ALA A 45 -5.47 -5.40 -6.04
CA ALA A 45 -6.44 -4.55 -6.72
C ALA A 45 -6.34 -3.10 -6.23
N CYS A 46 -6.71 -2.15 -7.08
CA CYS A 46 -6.77 -0.74 -6.70
C CYS A 46 -7.88 -0.50 -5.64
N THR A 47 -7.54 0.21 -4.57
CA THR A 47 -8.46 0.58 -3.47
C THR A 47 -9.48 1.66 -3.83
N GLN A 48 -9.38 2.27 -5.00
CA GLN A 48 -10.28 3.33 -5.46
C GLN A 48 -11.28 2.81 -6.50
N CYS A 49 -10.81 2.07 -7.52
CA CYS A 49 -11.64 1.62 -8.65
C CYS A 49 -11.85 0.09 -8.73
N GLY A 50 -11.33 -0.69 -7.76
CA GLY A 50 -11.51 -2.15 -7.73
C GLY A 50 -10.91 -2.93 -8.92
N TYR A 51 -10.08 -2.27 -9.75
CA TYR A 51 -9.53 -2.83 -10.98
C TYR A 51 -8.28 -3.70 -10.71
N TYR A 52 -8.23 -4.88 -11.34
CA TYR A 52 -7.06 -5.76 -11.39
C TYR A 52 -7.11 -6.64 -12.65
N ASN A 53 -6.00 -6.71 -13.40
CA ASN A 53 -5.82 -7.57 -14.58
C ASN A 53 -7.02 -7.61 -15.56
N GLY A 54 -7.52 -6.46 -15.98
CA GLY A 54 -8.63 -6.36 -16.94
C GLY A 54 -10.02 -6.62 -16.36
N ARG A 55 -10.15 -6.86 -15.05
CA ARG A 55 -11.43 -7.11 -14.38
C ARG A 55 -11.71 -6.05 -13.32
N ILE A 56 -12.99 -5.70 -13.18
CA ILE A 56 -13.50 -4.88 -12.08
C ILE A 56 -14.09 -5.84 -11.04
N LEU A 57 -13.68 -5.73 -9.79
CA LEU A 57 -14.23 -6.54 -8.71
C LEU A 57 -15.65 -6.06 -8.35
N PRO A 58 -16.64 -6.97 -8.22
CA PRO A 58 -17.98 -6.59 -7.78
C PRO A 58 -17.94 -6.08 -6.34
N GLY A 59 -18.29 -4.81 -6.15
CA GLY A 59 -18.30 -4.14 -4.86
C GLY A 59 -18.70 -2.67 -5.00
N ASN A 60 -19.04 -2.03 -3.87
CA ASN A 60 -19.30 -0.60 -3.81
C ASN A 60 -17.97 0.18 -3.88
N TRP A 61 -17.39 0.25 -5.07
CA TRP A 61 -16.28 1.13 -5.39
C TRP A 61 -16.86 2.36 -6.09
N PRO A 62 -16.54 3.60 -5.66
CA PRO A 62 -17.05 4.82 -6.30
C PRO A 62 -16.38 5.00 -7.65
N VAL A 63 -16.96 4.40 -8.69
CA VAL A 63 -16.55 4.64 -10.07
C VAL A 63 -17.15 5.99 -10.47
N GLN A 64 -16.32 7.03 -10.48
CA GLN A 64 -16.64 8.25 -11.21
C GLN A 64 -16.67 7.90 -12.70
N LEU A 65 -17.89 7.82 -13.23
CA LEU A 65 -18.24 7.68 -14.64
C LEU A 65 -19.23 8.81 -14.89
N ASP A 66 -18.67 9.95 -15.31
CA ASP A 66 -19.29 11.27 -15.41
C ASP A 66 -18.38 12.17 -16.28
N GLU A 67 -18.81 12.90 -17.32
CA GLU A 67 -20.01 12.70 -18.19
C GLU A 67 -19.75 13.11 -19.68
N GLU A 68 -18.58 13.68 -20.02
CA GLU A 68 -18.35 14.55 -21.20
C GLU A 68 -18.27 13.88 -22.60
N VAL A 69 -19.25 13.09 -23.05
CA VAL A 69 -19.30 12.60 -24.45
C VAL A 69 -20.71 12.52 -25.07
N THR A 70 -21.57 13.55 -24.91
CA THR A 70 -22.89 13.58 -25.60
C THR A 70 -23.40 14.95 -26.09
N THR A 71 -22.79 16.09 -25.75
CA THR A 71 -23.41 17.43 -25.96
C THR A 71 -22.67 18.40 -26.90
N GLN A 72 -21.87 17.92 -27.87
CA GLN A 72 -21.20 18.78 -28.87
C GLN A 72 -21.24 18.23 -30.32
N THR A 73 -22.41 17.75 -30.77
CA THR A 73 -22.70 17.60 -32.20
C THR A 73 -24.16 17.98 -32.50
N THR A 74 -24.43 19.27 -32.58
CA THR A 74 -25.62 19.87 -33.20
C THR A 74 -25.23 21.23 -33.77
#